data_AF-A0A7C4ZPD0-F1
#
_entry.id   AF-A0A7C4ZPD0-F1
#
_cell.length_a   1.000
_cell.length_b   1.000
_cell.length_c   1.000
_cell.angle_alpha   90.00
_cell.angle_beta   90.00
_cell.angle_gamma   90.00
#
_symmetry.space_group_name_H-M   'P 1'
#
loop_
_entity.id
_entity.type
_entity.pdbx_description
1 polymer ?
#
loop_
_entity_poly.entity_id
_entity_poly.type
_entity_poly.pdbx_seq_one_letter_code
_entity_poly.pdbx_strand_id
1 'polypeptide(L)'
;MEFPGVTQRKKNVNRLLELIKTYKDKYNLTQVLALYSFITGISSWTVWEYCKVLEESGIISVDKNTNKVIKIVELKKSEPTT
;
A
#
# COMPACT_ATOMS: atom_id res chain seq x y z
N MET A 1 15.29 19.32 9.34
CA MET A 1 14.49 18.53 10.30
C MET A 1 13.53 17.65 9.51
N GLU A 2 13.80 16.34 9.42
CA GLU A 2 12.76 15.39 8.97
C GLU A 2 11.72 15.25 10.08
N PHE A 3 10.48 15.62 9.80
CA PHE A 3 9.37 15.45 10.73
C PHE A 3 9.14 13.95 10.98
N PRO A 4 9.21 13.45 12.23
CA PRO A 4 9.18 12.01 12.53
C PRO A 4 7.90 11.32 12.05
N GLY A 5 6.77 12.05 11.96
CA GLY A 5 5.50 11.51 11.45
C GLY A 5 5.48 11.22 9.95
N VAL A 6 6.25 11.97 9.13
CA VAL A 6 6.29 11.79 7.67
C VAL A 6 7.02 10.50 7.31
N THR A 7 8.09 10.20 8.04
CA THR A 7 8.90 8.98 7.84
C THR A 7 8.11 7.73 8.23
N GLN A 8 7.30 7.77 9.30
CA GLN A 8 6.50 6.62 9.73
C GLN A 8 5.31 6.35 8.80
N ARG A 9 4.61 7.41 8.33
CA ARG A 9 3.55 7.26 7.32
C ARG A 9 4.09 6.61 6.05
N LYS A 10 5.23 7.08 5.53
CA LYS A 10 5.86 6.51 4.33
C LYS A 10 6.26 5.05 4.52
N LYS A 11 6.81 4.69 5.70
CA LYS A 11 7.12 3.29 6.06
C LYS A 11 5.86 2.42 6.08
N ASN A 12 4.75 2.91 6.64
CA ASN A 12 3.50 2.16 6.69
C ASN A 12 2.87 1.98 5.30
N VAL A 13 2.91 3.00 4.45
CA VAL A 13 2.44 2.90 3.05
C VAL A 13 3.26 1.85 2.28
N ASN A 14 4.59 1.87 2.42
CA ASN A 14 5.45 0.87 1.77
C ASN A 14 5.19 -0.54 2.31
N ARG A 15 5.01 -0.71 3.63
CA ARG A 15 4.66 -2.01 4.22
C ARG A 15 3.31 -2.53 3.72
N LEU A 16 2.32 -1.65 3.59
CA LEU A 16 1.01 -2.00 3.02
C LEU A 16 1.17 -2.47 1.57
N LEU A 17 1.97 -1.77 0.77
CA LEU A 17 2.25 -2.16 -0.62
C LEU A 17 2.87 -3.56 -0.72
N GLU A 18 3.83 -3.90 0.14
CA GLU A 18 4.44 -5.22 0.17
C GLU A 18 3.43 -6.32 0.58
N LEU A 19 2.52 -6.01 1.52
CA LEU A 19 1.43 -6.92 1.87
C LEU A 19 0.49 -7.14 0.69
N ILE A 20 0.11 -6.06 -0.01
CA ILE A 20 -0.71 -6.13 -1.23
C ILE A 20 -0.03 -6.99 -2.28
N LYS A 21 1.26 -6.79 -2.58
CA LYS A 21 2.00 -7.62 -3.53
C LYS A 21 1.98 -9.11 -3.16
N THR A 22 2.14 -9.42 -1.88
CA THR A 22 2.21 -10.81 -1.38
C THR A 22 0.87 -11.52 -1.49
N TYR A 23 -0.24 -10.80 -1.30
CA TYR A 23 -1.56 -11.40 -1.11
C TYR A 23 -2.59 -11.06 -2.20
N LYS A 24 -2.27 -10.19 -3.18
CA LYS A 24 -3.21 -9.76 -4.24
C LYS A 24 -3.87 -10.90 -5.02
N ASP A 25 -3.17 -12.02 -5.19
CA ASP A 25 -3.65 -13.15 -5.98
C ASP A 25 -4.54 -14.10 -5.15
N LYS A 26 -4.40 -14.06 -3.82
CA LYS A 26 -5.12 -14.93 -2.88
C LYS A 26 -6.33 -14.25 -2.27
N TYR A 27 -6.24 -12.96 -1.99
CA TYR A 27 -7.25 -12.19 -1.27
C TYR A 27 -7.67 -10.96 -2.07
N ASN A 28 -8.91 -10.52 -1.89
CA ASN A 28 -9.34 -9.23 -2.41
C ASN A 28 -8.69 -8.09 -1.62
N LEU A 29 -8.71 -6.88 -2.17
CA LEU A 29 -8.04 -5.73 -1.57
C LEU A 29 -8.57 -5.45 -0.16
N THR A 30 -9.88 -5.47 0.05
CA THR A 30 -10.49 -5.24 1.38
C THR A 30 -9.97 -6.21 2.43
N GLN A 31 -9.82 -7.50 2.09
CA GLN A 31 -9.24 -8.51 2.99
C GLN A 31 -7.78 -8.19 3.33
N VAL A 32 -6.99 -7.75 2.35
CA VAL A 32 -5.60 -7.34 2.59
C VAL A 32 -5.53 -6.10 3.50
N LEU A 33 -6.38 -5.10 3.27
CA LEU A 33 -6.45 -3.90 4.12
C LEU A 33 -6.87 -4.26 5.56
N ALA A 34 -7.86 -5.13 5.71
CA ALA A 34 -8.31 -5.63 7.01
C ALA A 34 -7.19 -6.39 7.74
N LEU A 35 -6.45 -7.26 7.02
CA LEU A 35 -5.32 -7.99 7.56
C LEU A 35 -4.21 -7.03 8.04
N TYR A 36 -3.89 -6.00 7.26
CA TYR A 36 -2.90 -5.00 7.66
C TYR A 36 -3.33 -4.22 8.90
N SER A 37 -4.60 -3.82 8.95
CA SER A 37 -5.21 -3.16 10.11
C SER A 37 -5.11 -4.04 11.37
N PHE A 38 -5.44 -5.33 11.25
CA PHE A 38 -5.33 -6.30 12.33
C PHE A 38 -3.89 -6.50 12.83
N ILE A 39 -2.91 -6.66 11.93
CA ILE A 39 -1.51 -6.89 12.30
C ILE A 39 -0.87 -5.67 12.96
N THR A 40 -1.21 -4.46 12.49
CA THR A 40 -0.54 -3.23 12.91
C THR A 40 -1.28 -2.44 13.99
N GLY A 41 -2.54 -2.76 14.26
CA GLY A 41 -3.42 -1.98 15.13
C GLY A 41 -3.83 -0.62 14.55
N ILE A 42 -3.46 -0.33 13.30
CA ILE A 42 -3.83 0.92 12.62
C ILE A 42 -5.31 0.85 12.21
N SER A 43 -6.05 1.93 12.43
CA SER A 43 -7.47 2.00 12.10
C SER A 43 -7.72 1.67 10.63
N SER A 44 -8.81 0.96 10.33
CA SER A 44 -9.15 0.57 8.96
C SER A 44 -9.32 1.78 8.03
N TRP A 45 -9.79 2.91 8.56
CA TRP A 45 -9.84 4.19 7.85
C TRP A 45 -8.45 4.67 7.42
N THR A 46 -7.49 4.69 8.36
CA THR A 46 -6.11 5.09 8.06
C THR A 46 -5.43 4.14 7.07
N VAL A 47 -5.70 2.84 7.15
CA VAL A 47 -5.19 1.86 6.18
C VAL A 47 -5.79 2.10 4.79
N TRP A 48 -7.07 2.45 4.72
CA TRP A 48 -7.72 2.84 3.46
C TRP A 48 -7.08 4.10 2.87
N GLU A 49 -6.80 5.13 3.68
CA GLU A 49 -6.06 6.32 3.25
C GLU A 49 -4.68 5.97 2.66
N TYR A 50 -3.95 5.02 3.26
CA TYR A 50 -2.67 4.56 2.72
C TYR A 50 -2.85 3.86 1.37
N CYS A 51 -3.91 3.07 1.22
CA CYS A 51 -4.26 2.46 -0.06
C CYS A 51 -4.60 3.50 -1.13
N LYS A 52 -5.35 4.56 -0.77
CA LYS A 52 -5.66 5.67 -1.68
C LYS A 52 -4.42 6.39 -2.16
N VAL A 53 -3.44 6.64 -1.27
CA VAL A 53 -2.14 7.19 -1.67
C VAL A 53 -1.44 6.33 -2.73
N LEU A 54 -1.48 5.00 -2.58
CA LEU A 54 -0.88 4.08 -3.56
C LEU A 54 -1.63 4.11 -4.91
N GLU A 55 -2.95 4.21 -4.88
CA GLU A 55 -3.81 4.31 -6.07
C GLU A 55 -3.57 5.64 -6.81
N GLU A 56 -3.62 6.77 -6.10
CA GLU A 56 -3.41 8.12 -6.66
C GLU A 56 -1.98 8.34 -7.16
N SER A 57 -1.00 7.70 -6.53
CA SER A 57 0.39 7.72 -7.01
C SER A 57 0.61 6.83 -8.24
N GLY A 58 -0.41 6.11 -8.71
CA GLY A 58 -0.31 5.17 -9.83
C GLY A 58 0.53 3.93 -9.54
N ILE A 59 0.87 3.68 -8.27
CA ILE A 59 1.66 2.52 -7.84
C ILE A 59 0.82 1.26 -7.93
N ILE A 60 -0.46 1.34 -7.57
CA ILE A 60 -1.41 0.25 -7.74
C ILE A 60 -2.61 0.70 -8.58
N SER A 61 -3.21 -0.24 -9.30
CA SER A 61 -4.51 -0.04 -9.92
C SER A 61 -5.46 -1.12 -9.43
N VAL A 62 -6.65 -0.71 -9.02
CA VAL A 62 -7.69 -1.58 -8.46
C VAL A 62 -8.86 -1.65 -9.42
N ASP A 63 -9.30 -2.85 -9.74
CA ASP A 63 -10.54 -3.05 -10.46
C ASP A 63 -11.72 -2.83 -9.50
N LYS A 64 -12.56 -1.84 -9.78
CA LYS A 64 -13.67 -1.45 -8.89
C LYS A 64 -14.81 -2.47 -8.84
N ASN A 65 -14.93 -3.34 -9.84
CA ASN A 65 -15.99 -4.35 -9.90
C ASN A 65 -15.64 -5.59 -9.06
N THR A 66 -14.38 -6.01 -9.08
CA THR A 66 -13.89 -7.22 -8.40
C THR A 66 -13.11 -6.91 -7.12
N ASN A 67 -12.79 -5.63 -6.88
CA ASN A 67 -11.98 -5.16 -5.76
C ASN A 67 -10.61 -5.87 -5.67
N LYS A 68 -10.03 -6.18 -6.82
CA LYS A 68 -8.72 -6.81 -6.96
C LYS A 68 -7.70 -5.84 -7.52
N VAL A 69 -6.44 -6.03 -7.12
CA VAL A 69 -5.32 -5.24 -7.64
C VAL A 69 -4.87 -5.83 -8.97
N ILE A 70 -5.07 -5.08 -10.05
CA ILE A 70 -4.78 -5.52 -11.43
C ILE A 70 -3.39 -5.12 -11.90
N LYS A 71 -2.83 -4.02 -11.35
CA LYS A 71 -1.51 -3.52 -11.72
C LYS A 71 -0.76 -3.09 -10.48
N ILE A 72 0.52 -3.44 -10.40
CA ILE A 72 1.46 -2.91 -9.42
C ILE A 72 2.70 -2.46 -10.17
N VAL A 73 3.04 -1.18 -10.08
CA VAL A 73 4.29 -0.64 -10.62
C VAL A 73 5.37 -0.83 -9.57
N GLU A 74 6.43 -1.57 -9.91
CA GLU A 74 7.62 -1.59 -9.08
C GLU A 74 8.24 -0.19 -9.10
N LEU A 75 8.29 0.43 -7.92
CA LEU A 75 9.18 1.57 -7.69
C LEU A 75 10.60 1.06 -7.90
N LYS A 76 11.13 1.17 -9.13
CA LYS A 76 12.56 0.98 -9.37
C LYS A 76 13.27 1.86 -8.37
N LYS A 77 14.07 1.25 -7.47
CA LYS A 77 15.06 1.98 -6.69
C LYS A 77 15.80 2.84 -7.71
N SER A 78 15.71 4.17 -7.58
CA SER A 78 16.55 5.07 -8.33
C SER A 78 17.99 4.66 -8.04
N GLU A 79 18.62 3.99 -9.00
CA GLU A 79 20.05 3.72 -8.98
C GLU A 79 20.75 5.08 -8.89
N PRO A 80 21.77 5.25 -8.03
CA PRO A 80 22.60 6.43 -8.10
C PRO A 80 23.36 6.36 -9.42
N THR A 81 22.99 7.21 -10.38
CA THR A 81 23.79 7.46 -11.59
C THR A 81 25.20 7.84 -11.14
N THR A 82 26.15 6.94 -11.41
CA THR A 82 27.59 7.18 -11.30
C THR A 82 28.07 7.91 -12.54
#